data_AF-J9ZAR8-F1
#
_entry.id   AF-J9ZAR8-F1
#
_cell.length_a   1.000
_cell.length_b   1.000
_cell.length_c   1.000
_cell.angle_alpha   90.00
_cell.angle_beta   90.00
_cell.angle_gamma   90.00
#
_symmetry.space_group_name_H-M   'P 1'
#
loop_
_entity.id
_entity.type
_entity.pdbx_description
1 polymer ?
#
loop_
_entity_poly.entity_id
_entity_poly.type
_entity_poly.pdbx_seq_one_letter_code
_entity_poly.pdbx_strand_id
1 'polypeptide(L)'
;MKKGFLAGFLLSLAVVLLPTFYYMDARSSSGRQGKTEIPATPPDLFGGNPKGDPFPSASHAPDPSLAPIPSSPAPPASSPGPDAGPSVSPSAEKEEPASEIVMLKKPLPVPAIPPSPPARPEGGIRTRVYDPDRIYTLRTAVSHVTLVDLPEDAKEVYMGDSKLFLAEVFGKRVKIKPITYNPDARTNMIIYTLNKRLTFRIVMVPPGKEDDLVTFLSPREETVVNLNPLKTEIQKSLEVKESKKRAVDRLRSMKEAGPTDPLPIEGRGNGIRLRLLGFTRMREDSRTFGLFEVSNNSRTPFRVERIRLRGYRRSILWEGQKQWTENADWETTFDREIPPGKSRRFLLPVTRIPSFGGRTGLEIEMTGQTQAGPEIIRGDAGGEGH
;
A
#
# COMPACT_ATOMS: atom_id res chain seq x y z
N MET A 1 -60.39 23.18 -20.44
CA MET A 1 -59.11 23.22 -21.20
C MET A 1 -59.39 23.12 -22.71
N LYS A 2 -58.52 23.65 -23.59
CA LYS A 2 -58.74 23.61 -25.05
C LYS A 2 -58.40 22.22 -25.61
N LYS A 3 -59.29 21.62 -26.41
CA LYS A 3 -59.17 20.23 -26.91
C LYS A 3 -57.84 19.93 -27.64
N GLY A 4 -57.32 20.89 -28.41
CA GLY A 4 -56.04 20.74 -29.11
C GLY A 4 -54.81 20.55 -28.20
N PHE A 5 -54.83 21.08 -26.97
CA PHE A 5 -53.72 20.89 -26.01
C PHE A 5 -53.64 19.44 -25.54
N LEU A 6 -54.79 18.81 -25.27
CA LEU A 6 -54.85 17.41 -24.86
C LEU A 6 -54.39 16.47 -25.99
N ALA A 7 -54.78 16.76 -27.23
CA ALA A 7 -54.34 16.00 -28.41
C ALA A 7 -52.81 16.11 -28.62
N GLY A 8 -52.25 17.32 -28.54
CA GLY A 8 -50.79 17.53 -28.64
C GLY A 8 -50.01 16.84 -27.51
N PHE A 9 -50.51 16.92 -26.28
CA PHE A 9 -49.89 16.25 -25.13
C PHE A 9 -49.90 14.72 -25.29
N LEU A 10 -51.04 14.12 -25.64
CA LEU A 10 -51.16 12.67 -25.86
C LEU A 10 -50.26 12.20 -27.02
N LEU A 11 -50.14 12.98 -28.10
CA LEU A 11 -49.22 12.65 -29.20
C LEU A 11 -47.75 12.71 -28.76
N SER A 12 -47.35 13.73 -27.98
CA SER A 12 -45.98 13.78 -27.41
C SER A 12 -45.70 12.63 -26.44
N LEU A 13 -46.70 12.23 -25.64
CA LEU A 13 -46.57 11.14 -24.70
C LEU A 13 -46.38 9.79 -25.43
N ALA A 14 -47.12 9.57 -26.52
CA ALA A 14 -46.96 8.39 -27.38
C ALA A 14 -45.56 8.33 -28.01
N VAL A 15 -45.07 9.44 -28.58
CA VAL A 15 -43.74 9.51 -29.21
C VAL A 15 -42.61 9.26 -28.21
N VAL A 16 -42.76 9.65 -26.94
CA VAL A 16 -41.77 9.39 -25.88
C VAL A 16 -41.86 7.95 -25.34
N LEU A 17 -43.07 7.38 -25.19
CA LEU A 17 -43.25 6.06 -24.58
C LEU A 17 -42.98 4.88 -25.53
N LEU A 18 -43.29 5.01 -26.83
CA LEU A 18 -43.08 3.94 -27.81
C LEU A 18 -41.62 3.43 -27.86
N PRO A 19 -40.59 4.28 -27.93
CA PRO A 19 -39.19 3.84 -27.87
C PRO A 19 -38.84 3.13 -26.55
N THR A 20 -39.38 3.57 -25.42
CA THR A 20 -39.09 2.95 -24.11
C THR A 20 -39.71 1.57 -23.96
N PHE A 21 -40.93 1.34 -24.44
CA PHE A 21 -41.54 0.01 -24.42
C PHE A 21 -40.76 -0.98 -25.30
N TYR A 22 -40.37 -0.56 -26.51
CA TYR A 22 -39.56 -1.37 -27.42
C TYR A 22 -38.19 -1.76 -26.81
N TYR A 23 -37.61 -0.89 -25.99
CA TYR A 23 -36.36 -1.16 -25.27
C TYR A 23 -36.49 -2.01 -24.00
N MET A 24 -37.69 -2.10 -23.40
CA MET A 24 -37.93 -2.98 -22.25
C MET A 24 -38.28 -4.41 -22.67
N ASP A 25 -39.07 -4.59 -23.73
CA ASP A 25 -39.45 -5.91 -24.24
C ASP A 25 -38.22 -6.69 -24.75
N ALA A 26 -37.32 -6.00 -25.47
CA ALA A 26 -36.02 -6.51 -25.92
C ALA A 26 -35.03 -6.90 -24.79
N ARG A 27 -35.39 -6.71 -23.51
CA ARG A 27 -34.62 -7.18 -22.34
C ARG A 27 -35.36 -8.21 -21.48
N SER A 28 -36.58 -8.61 -21.86
CA SER A 28 -37.44 -9.52 -21.08
C SER A 28 -37.64 -10.90 -21.70
N SER A 29 -36.78 -11.32 -22.64
CA SER A 29 -36.86 -12.63 -23.29
C SER A 29 -35.49 -13.33 -23.40
N SER A 30 -34.96 -13.78 -22.27
CA SER A 30 -33.79 -14.68 -22.22
C SER A 30 -33.77 -15.52 -20.93
N GLY A 31 -34.86 -16.22 -20.62
CA GLY A 31 -34.97 -17.06 -19.42
C GLY A 31 -36.04 -18.16 -19.53
N ARG A 32 -35.59 -19.43 -19.44
CA ARG A 32 -36.39 -20.66 -19.41
C ARG A 32 -37.23 -21.01 -20.66
N GLN A 33 -36.65 -21.84 -21.52
CA GLN A 33 -37.21 -23.18 -21.83
C GLN A 33 -36.05 -24.10 -22.26
N GLY A 34 -36.21 -25.43 -22.10
CA GLY A 34 -35.13 -26.41 -22.27
C GLY A 34 -34.73 -27.13 -20.99
N LYS A 35 -35.70 -27.80 -20.33
CA LYS A 35 -35.46 -28.73 -19.22
C LYS A 35 -35.57 -30.15 -19.78
N THR A 36 -34.44 -30.73 -20.20
CA THR A 36 -34.36 -32.14 -20.59
C THR A 36 -33.97 -32.99 -19.38
N GLU A 37 -34.53 -34.19 -19.28
CA GLU A 37 -34.49 -35.02 -18.09
C GLU A 37 -33.23 -35.88 -18.02
N ILE A 38 -32.72 -36.11 -16.81
CA ILE A 38 -31.66 -37.08 -16.52
C ILE A 38 -32.21 -38.07 -15.48
N PRO A 39 -32.39 -39.36 -15.82
CA PRO A 39 -32.85 -40.38 -14.88
C PRO A 39 -31.73 -40.82 -13.91
N ALA A 40 -32.11 -41.54 -12.85
CA ALA A 40 -31.21 -41.91 -11.75
C ALA A 40 -30.45 -43.24 -11.94
N THR A 41 -29.38 -43.38 -11.15
CA THR A 41 -28.50 -44.53 -10.83
C THR A 41 -29.24 -45.72 -10.15
N PRO A 42 -28.60 -46.86 -9.74
CA PRO A 42 -27.19 -47.36 -9.81
C PRO A 42 -27.15 -48.82 -10.41
N PRO A 43 -26.24 -49.80 -10.10
CA PRO A 43 -24.94 -49.79 -9.36
C PRO A 43 -23.75 -50.56 -10.01
N ASP A 44 -22.56 -50.35 -9.41
CA ASP A 44 -21.38 -51.21 -9.15
C ASP A 44 -20.97 -52.41 -10.05
N LEU A 45 -19.64 -52.62 -10.17
CA LEU A 45 -18.92 -53.83 -9.71
C LEU A 45 -17.39 -53.76 -9.91
N PHE A 46 -16.63 -54.06 -8.84
CA PHE A 46 -15.15 -54.22 -8.76
C PHE A 46 -14.25 -53.00 -9.11
N GLY A 47 -13.07 -52.79 -8.52
CA GLY A 47 -12.46 -53.44 -7.35
C GLY A 47 -10.92 -53.39 -7.37
N GLY A 48 -10.28 -53.03 -6.24
CA GLY A 48 -8.84 -53.25 -6.02
C GLY A 48 -7.97 -52.00 -5.76
N ASN A 49 -7.35 -51.96 -4.58
CA ASN A 49 -6.20 -51.12 -4.21
C ASN A 49 -5.35 -51.96 -3.23
N PRO A 50 -4.01 -51.98 -3.34
CA PRO A 50 -3.23 -51.61 -2.14
C PRO A 50 -1.89 -50.88 -2.39
N LYS A 51 -1.63 -49.88 -1.54
CA LYS A 51 -0.36 -49.49 -0.86
C LYS A 51 1.00 -49.64 -1.59
N GLY A 52 1.81 -48.56 -1.56
CA GLY A 52 3.25 -48.64 -1.88
C GLY A 52 4.09 -47.36 -1.66
N ASP A 53 4.28 -46.95 -0.41
CA ASP A 53 5.34 -46.01 0.05
C ASP A 53 6.34 -46.81 0.94
N PRO A 54 7.62 -46.40 1.17
CA PRO A 54 8.12 -45.02 1.15
C PRO A 54 9.56 -44.77 0.57
N PHE A 55 9.96 -43.48 0.57
CA PHE A 55 11.35 -42.97 0.58
C PHE A 55 12.09 -43.31 1.91
N PRO A 56 13.41 -43.04 2.14
CA PRO A 56 14.32 -42.12 1.42
C PRO A 56 15.79 -42.60 1.21
N SER A 57 16.61 -41.75 0.56
CA SER A 57 18.06 -41.57 0.87
C SER A 57 18.57 -40.24 0.27
N ALA A 58 19.68 -39.71 0.80
CA ALA A 58 20.22 -38.39 0.46
C ALA A 58 21.72 -38.42 0.11
N SER A 59 22.20 -37.39 -0.60
CA SER A 59 23.62 -37.21 -0.95
C SER A 59 24.07 -35.75 -0.77
N HIS A 60 25.16 -35.57 -0.03
CA HIS A 60 26.07 -34.39 -0.03
C HIS A 60 26.66 -34.14 -1.45
N ALA A 61 27.28 -33.01 -1.85
CA ALA A 61 27.57 -31.66 -1.33
C ALA A 61 28.26 -30.87 -2.52
N PRO A 62 28.96 -29.71 -2.40
CA PRO A 62 29.19 -28.79 -1.27
C PRO A 62 28.93 -27.29 -1.57
N ASP A 63 29.22 -26.45 -0.58
CA ASP A 63 29.10 -24.98 -0.56
C ASP A 63 30.49 -24.30 -0.75
N PRO A 64 30.67 -23.32 -1.66
CA PRO A 64 31.92 -22.58 -1.83
C PRO A 64 31.94 -21.26 -1.01
N SER A 65 32.52 -21.33 0.19
CA SER A 65 32.68 -20.18 1.09
C SER A 65 33.67 -19.09 0.60
N LEU A 66 33.57 -17.90 1.22
CA LEU A 66 34.53 -16.77 1.28
C LEU A 66 34.48 -15.67 0.19
N ALA A 67 33.94 -14.51 0.61
CA ALA A 67 34.48 -13.19 0.28
C ALA A 67 34.28 -12.23 1.49
N PRO A 68 35.21 -11.29 1.81
CA PRO A 68 35.17 -10.54 3.08
C PRO A 68 34.36 -9.24 3.02
N ILE A 69 33.89 -8.77 4.18
CA ILE A 69 33.24 -7.45 4.36
C ILE A 69 34.31 -6.39 4.69
N PRO A 70 34.42 -5.28 3.93
CA PRO A 70 35.28 -4.14 4.29
C PRO A 70 34.66 -3.23 5.36
N SER A 71 35.50 -2.55 6.13
CA SER A 71 35.16 -1.86 7.39
C SER A 71 34.49 -0.49 7.25
N SER A 72 33.71 -0.10 8.27
CA SER A 72 33.21 1.28 8.43
C SER A 72 34.33 2.29 8.71
N PRO A 73 34.23 3.54 8.21
CA PRO A 73 35.04 4.67 8.68
C PRO A 73 34.52 5.23 10.02
N ALA A 74 35.41 5.84 10.80
CA ALA A 74 35.11 6.53 12.05
C ALA A 74 34.75 8.03 11.84
N PRO A 75 34.06 8.70 12.79
CA PRO A 75 33.72 10.13 12.68
C PRO A 75 34.90 11.06 12.98
N PRO A 76 34.92 12.30 12.41
CA PRO A 76 35.91 13.32 12.73
C PRO A 76 35.67 13.99 14.09
N ALA A 77 36.72 14.64 14.62
CA ALA A 77 36.78 15.20 15.98
C ALA A 77 36.39 16.70 16.06
N SER A 78 36.54 17.29 17.26
CA SER A 78 35.97 18.57 17.70
C SER A 78 37.00 19.68 17.97
N SER A 79 36.50 20.89 18.30
CA SER A 79 37.20 22.08 18.87
C SER A 79 37.84 23.06 17.85
N PRO A 80 38.13 24.33 18.20
CA PRO A 80 37.88 25.08 19.47
C PRO A 80 37.13 26.43 19.30
N GLY A 81 37.03 27.23 20.38
CA GLY A 81 36.62 28.66 20.38
C GLY A 81 37.77 29.62 19.98
N PRO A 82 37.70 30.95 20.26
CA PRO A 82 37.65 31.45 21.65
C PRO A 82 36.97 32.84 21.92
N ASP A 83 36.96 33.24 23.21
CA ASP A 83 37.06 34.57 23.86
C ASP A 83 36.39 35.87 23.33
N ALA A 84 35.66 36.57 24.22
CA ALA A 84 36.06 37.89 24.77
C ALA A 84 35.09 38.40 25.87
N GLY A 85 35.53 39.34 26.72
CA GLY A 85 34.81 39.83 27.92
C GLY A 85 34.36 41.32 27.90
N PRO A 86 34.46 42.08 29.02
CA PRO A 86 33.24 42.73 29.56
C PRO A 86 33.32 44.24 29.94
N SER A 87 32.14 44.89 30.05
CA SER A 87 31.88 46.20 30.72
C SER A 87 30.37 46.30 31.06
N VAL A 88 29.88 46.60 32.28
CA VAL A 88 30.02 47.79 33.18
C VAL A 88 29.08 48.97 32.81
N SER A 89 28.09 49.22 33.69
CA SER A 89 27.15 50.37 33.72
C SER A 89 27.75 51.57 34.49
N PRO A 90 27.15 52.81 34.52
CA PRO A 90 26.02 53.12 35.44
C PRO A 90 25.11 54.36 35.09
N SER A 91 24.24 54.75 36.04
CA SER A 91 23.59 56.09 36.26
C SER A 91 22.46 56.55 35.31
N ALA A 92 21.40 57.28 35.70
CA ALA A 92 20.82 57.76 37.00
C ALA A 92 19.25 57.89 36.81
N GLU A 93 18.36 58.64 37.51
CA GLU A 93 18.35 59.70 38.55
C GLU A 93 16.90 59.79 39.17
N LYS A 94 16.68 60.58 40.24
CA LYS A 94 15.40 61.10 40.83
C LYS A 94 14.40 60.07 41.45
N GLU A 95 14.09 60.08 42.76
CA GLU A 95 13.44 61.12 43.64
C GLU A 95 11.96 61.36 43.28
N GLU A 96 10.97 61.50 44.17
CA GLU A 96 10.84 61.46 45.66
C GLU A 96 9.31 61.37 46.01
N PRO A 97 8.81 61.41 47.27
CA PRO A 97 9.42 61.19 48.59
C PRO A 97 8.67 60.09 49.41
N ALA A 98 9.02 59.91 50.69
CA ALA A 98 8.46 58.89 51.59
C ALA A 98 7.30 59.38 52.50
N SER A 99 6.54 58.42 53.04
CA SER A 99 5.71 58.60 54.24
C SER A 99 6.01 57.56 55.32
N GLU A 100 6.82 57.98 56.29
CA GLU A 100 6.87 57.42 57.66
C GLU A 100 5.50 57.62 58.33
N ILE A 101 5.01 56.91 59.37
CA ILE A 101 5.54 56.02 60.42
C ILE A 101 4.38 54.97 60.67
N VAL A 102 4.49 53.74 61.18
CA VAL A 102 4.91 53.25 62.52
C VAL A 102 5.12 51.71 62.45
N MET A 103 6.03 51.17 63.26
CA MET A 103 6.36 49.74 63.29
C MET A 103 5.31 48.84 63.97
N LEU A 104 5.01 47.69 63.36
CA LEU A 104 4.72 46.44 64.08
C LEU A 104 5.76 45.38 63.69
N LYS A 105 6.58 44.93 64.64
CA LYS A 105 7.50 43.78 64.44
C LYS A 105 6.69 42.48 64.34
N LYS A 106 6.32 42.08 63.13
CA LYS A 106 5.88 40.69 62.89
C LYS A 106 7.10 39.75 63.09
N PRO A 107 6.95 38.62 63.80
CA PRO A 107 8.02 37.64 63.92
C PRO A 107 8.33 37.01 62.56
N LEU A 108 9.59 36.61 62.37
CA LEU A 108 9.99 35.82 61.20
C LEU A 108 9.23 34.48 61.20
N PRO A 109 8.80 33.98 60.02
CA PRO A 109 8.16 32.68 59.94
C PRO A 109 9.17 31.59 60.35
N VAL A 110 8.82 30.82 61.38
CA VAL A 110 9.55 29.59 61.72
C VAL A 110 9.50 28.68 60.49
N PRO A 111 10.64 28.17 59.98
CA PRO A 111 10.63 27.24 58.86
C PRO A 111 9.86 25.99 59.27
N ALA A 112 8.70 25.78 58.66
CA ALA A 112 7.86 24.63 58.95
C ALA A 112 8.60 23.35 58.55
N ILE A 113 9.10 22.61 59.55
CA ILE A 113 9.60 21.25 59.36
C ILE A 113 8.43 20.46 58.76
N PRO A 114 8.55 19.95 57.51
CA PRO A 114 7.46 19.22 56.90
C PRO A 114 7.18 17.98 57.75
N PRO A 115 5.90 17.69 58.10
CA PRO A 115 5.58 16.54 58.93
C PRO A 115 6.10 15.28 58.27
N SER A 116 6.83 14.46 59.02
CA SER A 116 7.37 13.20 58.53
C SER A 116 6.24 12.35 57.95
N PRO A 117 6.42 11.77 56.74
CA PRO A 117 5.32 11.11 56.03
C PRO A 117 4.75 9.97 56.87
N PRO A 118 3.42 9.80 56.91
CA PRO A 118 2.78 8.84 57.80
C PRO A 118 3.32 7.43 57.55
N ALA A 119 3.63 6.72 58.65
CA ALA A 119 4.05 5.33 58.60
C ALA A 119 2.98 4.51 57.87
N ARG A 120 3.35 3.97 56.70
CA ARG A 120 2.46 3.11 55.91
C ARG A 120 2.20 1.83 56.70
N PRO A 121 0.99 1.24 56.62
CA PRO A 121 0.71 -0.02 57.29
C PRO A 121 1.75 -1.07 56.92
N GLU A 122 2.33 -1.72 57.92
CA GLU A 122 3.42 -2.67 57.75
C GLU A 122 2.89 -4.02 57.27
N GLY A 123 2.37 -4.11 56.05
CA GLY A 123 1.79 -5.33 55.49
C GLY A 123 0.85 -5.03 54.32
N GLY A 124 0.60 -6.01 53.47
CA GLY A 124 -0.44 -5.91 52.44
C GLY A 124 -0.04 -5.32 51.09
N ILE A 125 -1.07 -5.14 50.24
CA ILE A 125 -0.99 -5.00 48.78
C ILE A 125 -0.09 -3.82 48.32
N ARG A 126 0.80 -4.08 47.35
CA ARG A 126 1.76 -3.08 46.84
C ARG A 126 1.75 -2.98 45.31
N THR A 127 1.47 -1.81 44.77
CA THR A 127 1.68 -1.51 43.35
C THR A 127 3.09 -0.95 43.11
N ARG A 128 3.74 -1.36 42.01
CA ARG A 128 5.05 -0.87 41.55
C ARG A 128 5.02 -0.66 40.03
N VAL A 129 5.85 0.26 39.55
CA VAL A 129 6.17 0.38 38.12
C VAL A 129 7.41 -0.48 37.85
N TYR A 130 7.43 -1.14 36.68
CA TYR A 130 8.57 -1.90 36.19
C TYR A 130 9.75 -0.97 35.88
N ASP A 131 10.93 -1.39 36.31
CA ASP A 131 12.20 -0.67 36.32
C ASP A 131 13.30 -1.73 36.11
N PRO A 132 14.03 -1.73 34.98
CA PRO A 132 14.84 -2.87 34.52
C PRO A 132 16.10 -3.12 35.37
N ASP A 133 16.60 -2.08 36.04
CA ASP A 133 17.83 -2.12 36.84
C ASP A 133 17.55 -2.37 38.33
N ARG A 134 16.26 -2.47 38.71
CA ARG A 134 15.83 -2.55 40.10
C ARG A 134 15.64 -3.97 40.61
N ILE A 135 16.31 -4.27 41.72
CA ILE A 135 16.03 -5.47 42.52
C ILE A 135 14.86 -5.17 43.48
N TYR A 136 13.81 -5.96 43.43
CA TYR A 136 12.60 -5.80 44.25
C TYR A 136 12.58 -6.75 45.46
N THR A 137 12.37 -6.21 46.66
CA THR A 137 12.25 -7.04 47.87
C THR A 137 10.82 -7.55 48.04
N LEU A 138 10.64 -8.87 48.10
CA LEU A 138 9.38 -9.54 48.44
C LEU A 138 9.47 -10.05 49.88
N ARG A 139 8.51 -9.64 50.73
CA ARG A 139 8.35 -10.07 52.11
C ARG A 139 7.32 -11.19 52.13
N THR A 140 7.66 -12.33 52.71
CA THR A 140 6.73 -13.47 52.82
C THR A 140 6.81 -14.09 54.21
N ALA A 141 5.75 -14.76 54.66
CA ALA A 141 5.62 -15.27 56.02
C ALA A 141 5.17 -16.73 56.04
N VAL A 142 5.52 -17.45 57.12
CA VAL A 142 5.10 -18.85 57.32
C VAL A 142 3.58 -18.95 57.24
N SER A 143 3.07 -19.95 56.51
CA SER A 143 1.65 -20.19 56.24
C SER A 143 0.92 -19.15 55.36
N HIS A 144 1.55 -18.02 55.01
CA HIS A 144 0.97 -17.03 54.09
C HIS A 144 1.42 -17.30 52.64
N VAL A 145 0.76 -16.65 51.68
CA VAL A 145 1.03 -16.80 50.24
C VAL A 145 1.18 -15.42 49.60
N THR A 146 2.36 -15.14 49.06
CA THR A 146 2.67 -13.88 48.37
C THR A 146 2.41 -14.04 46.87
N LEU A 147 1.48 -13.25 46.32
CA LEU A 147 1.21 -13.20 44.89
C LEU A 147 2.01 -12.06 44.24
N VAL A 148 2.60 -12.33 43.08
CA VAL A 148 3.20 -11.33 42.19
C VAL A 148 2.39 -11.30 40.90
N ASP A 149 1.85 -10.15 40.55
CA ASP A 149 0.96 -9.94 39.38
C ASP A 149 1.73 -9.08 38.35
N LEU A 150 2.08 -9.70 37.22
CA LEU A 150 3.01 -9.17 36.22
C LEU A 150 2.26 -8.46 35.06
N PRO A 151 2.90 -7.52 34.36
CA PRO A 151 2.27 -6.86 33.20
C PRO A 151 2.09 -7.83 32.01
N GLU A 152 3.00 -8.80 31.88
CA GLU A 152 3.09 -9.80 30.82
C GLU A 152 3.10 -11.21 31.43
N ASP A 153 2.84 -12.23 30.64
CA ASP A 153 2.92 -13.62 31.10
C ASP A 153 4.39 -13.98 31.42
N ALA A 154 4.62 -14.64 32.55
CA ALA A 154 5.91 -15.24 32.84
C ALA A 154 6.20 -16.39 31.85
N LYS A 155 7.41 -16.42 31.31
CA LYS A 155 7.91 -17.51 30.46
C LYS A 155 8.80 -18.46 31.26
N GLU A 156 9.72 -17.89 32.02
CA GLU A 156 10.68 -18.64 32.82
C GLU A 156 10.80 -18.02 34.22
N VAL A 157 10.89 -18.86 35.25
CA VAL A 157 11.08 -18.43 36.65
C VAL A 157 12.20 -19.25 37.26
N TYR A 158 13.30 -18.58 37.58
CA TYR A 158 14.45 -19.14 38.27
C TYR A 158 14.40 -18.74 39.75
N MET A 159 14.66 -19.68 40.64
CA MET A 159 14.73 -19.46 42.09
C MET A 159 16.01 -20.11 42.63
N GLY A 160 16.70 -19.43 43.54
CA GLY A 160 17.96 -19.92 44.14
C GLY A 160 17.73 -21.15 45.01
N ASP A 161 17.22 -20.94 46.22
CA ASP A 161 16.81 -22.04 47.10
C ASP A 161 15.33 -22.40 46.91
N SER A 162 15.09 -23.45 46.10
CA SER A 162 13.78 -24.05 45.84
C SER A 162 13.36 -25.12 46.88
N LYS A 163 14.15 -25.35 47.93
CA LYS A 163 13.80 -26.23 49.06
C LYS A 163 13.18 -25.44 50.20
N LEU A 164 13.63 -24.19 50.41
CA LEU A 164 13.10 -23.28 51.41
C LEU A 164 11.86 -22.50 50.93
N PHE A 165 11.74 -22.28 49.61
CA PHE A 165 10.66 -21.52 48.99
C PHE A 165 10.10 -22.25 47.76
N LEU A 166 8.80 -22.13 47.52
CA LEU A 166 8.10 -22.60 46.32
C LEU A 166 7.61 -21.41 45.50
N ALA A 167 7.77 -21.48 44.18
CA ALA A 167 7.06 -20.63 43.23
C ALA A 167 6.23 -21.48 42.26
N GLU A 168 4.97 -21.08 42.05
CA GLU A 168 4.05 -21.65 41.06
C GLU A 168 3.64 -20.56 40.07
N VAL A 169 3.57 -20.88 38.78
CA VAL A 169 3.32 -19.90 37.70
C VAL A 169 1.95 -20.14 37.06
N PHE A 170 1.13 -19.09 37.02
CA PHE A 170 -0.21 -19.06 36.47
C PHE A 170 -0.34 -17.87 35.50
N GLY A 171 0.29 -17.99 34.33
CA GLY A 171 0.32 -16.94 33.30
C GLY A 171 1.02 -15.66 33.80
N LYS A 172 0.25 -14.61 34.08
CA LYS A 172 0.75 -13.34 34.63
C LYS A 172 1.02 -13.38 36.13
N ARG A 173 0.57 -14.42 36.84
CA ARG A 173 0.70 -14.51 38.30
C ARG A 173 1.75 -15.51 38.70
N VAL A 174 2.67 -15.10 39.57
CA VAL A 174 3.58 -16.01 40.26
C VAL A 174 3.21 -16.04 41.73
N LYS A 175 2.83 -17.23 42.20
CA LYS A 175 2.43 -17.52 43.58
C LYS A 175 3.65 -18.03 44.32
N ILE A 176 4.01 -17.38 45.42
CA ILE A 176 5.21 -17.69 46.22
C ILE A 176 4.76 -18.11 47.62
N LYS A 177 5.34 -19.20 48.13
CA LYS A 177 5.10 -19.70 49.50
C LYS A 177 6.40 -20.20 50.12
N PRO A 178 6.76 -19.81 51.36
CA PRO A 178 7.83 -20.45 52.09
C PRO A 178 7.44 -21.86 52.55
N ILE A 179 8.34 -22.81 52.40
CA ILE A 179 8.25 -24.18 52.95
C ILE A 179 8.99 -24.25 54.30
N THR A 180 9.88 -23.29 54.57
CA THR A 180 10.69 -23.24 55.80
C THR A 180 10.05 -22.46 56.94
N TYR A 181 10.39 -22.85 58.18
CA TYR A 181 10.09 -22.13 59.41
C TYR A 181 11.23 -21.21 59.87
N ASN A 182 12.36 -21.18 59.15
CA ASN A 182 13.51 -20.33 59.51
C ASN A 182 13.21 -18.84 59.22
N PRO A 183 13.17 -17.95 60.23
CA PRO A 183 12.85 -16.54 60.04
C PRO A 183 13.95 -15.74 59.31
N ASP A 184 15.18 -16.26 59.24
CA ASP A 184 16.29 -15.63 58.53
C ASP A 184 16.48 -16.15 57.10
N ALA A 185 15.59 -17.02 56.61
CA ALA A 185 15.67 -17.54 55.23
C ALA A 185 15.47 -16.42 54.20
N ARG A 186 16.38 -16.38 53.21
CA ARG A 186 16.40 -15.39 52.12
C ARG A 186 16.84 -16.10 50.85
N THR A 187 16.24 -15.74 49.72
CA THR A 187 16.58 -16.31 48.40
C THR A 187 16.44 -15.25 47.31
N ASN A 188 17.02 -15.49 46.14
CA ASN A 188 16.77 -14.73 44.92
C ASN A 188 15.78 -15.45 44.01
N MET A 189 15.00 -14.67 43.26
CA MET A 189 14.14 -15.17 42.18
C MET A 189 14.25 -14.23 40.98
N ILE A 190 14.33 -14.77 39.77
CA ILE A 190 14.39 -14.02 38.52
C ILE A 190 13.24 -14.51 37.64
N ILE A 191 12.42 -13.58 37.15
CA ILE A 191 11.33 -13.87 36.22
C ILE A 191 11.66 -13.24 34.87
N TYR A 192 11.59 -14.03 33.81
CA TYR A 192 11.59 -13.56 32.43
C TYR A 192 10.16 -13.59 31.85
N THR A 193 9.73 -12.48 31.28
CA THR A 193 8.54 -12.40 30.41
C THR A 193 9.00 -12.40 28.95
N LEU A 194 8.12 -12.05 27.99
CA LEU A 194 8.53 -11.93 26.59
C LEU A 194 9.53 -10.79 26.37
N ASN A 195 9.33 -9.64 27.05
CA ASN A 195 10.12 -8.42 26.81
C ASN A 195 10.91 -7.93 28.03
N LYS A 196 10.76 -8.56 29.21
CA LYS A 196 11.17 -7.98 30.51
C LYS A 196 11.81 -9.01 31.43
N ARG A 197 12.71 -8.54 32.31
CA ARG A 197 13.37 -9.34 33.35
C ARG A 197 13.15 -8.68 34.70
N LEU A 198 12.47 -9.36 35.62
CA LEU A 198 12.24 -8.87 36.98
C LEU A 198 13.11 -9.66 37.97
N THR A 199 13.96 -8.95 38.71
CA THR A 199 14.87 -9.54 39.71
C THR A 199 14.32 -9.28 41.12
N PHE A 200 14.17 -10.35 41.90
CA PHE A 200 13.59 -10.31 43.24
C PHE A 200 14.56 -10.84 44.30
N ARG A 201 14.49 -10.22 45.48
CA ARG A 201 15.06 -10.74 46.73
C ARG A 201 13.91 -11.10 47.66
N ILE A 202 13.69 -12.38 47.88
CA ILE A 202 12.66 -12.89 48.79
C ILE A 202 13.27 -12.95 50.20
N VAL A 203 12.54 -12.43 51.18
CA VAL A 203 12.92 -12.43 52.60
C VAL A 203 11.75 -12.90 53.44
N MET A 204 12.04 -13.73 54.45
CA MET A 204 11.08 -14.06 55.49
C MET A 204 10.81 -12.85 56.39
N VAL A 205 9.58 -12.71 56.86
CA VAL A 205 9.14 -11.73 57.87
C VAL A 205 8.14 -12.37 58.84
N PRO A 206 7.91 -11.79 60.03
CA PRO A 206 6.82 -12.21 60.91
C PRO A 206 5.44 -12.09 60.22
N PRO A 207 4.49 -13.00 60.48
CA PRO A 207 3.12 -12.90 60.00
C PRO A 207 2.46 -11.56 60.34
N GLY A 208 1.65 -11.05 59.41
CA GLY A 208 1.09 -9.70 59.45
C GLY A 208 2.02 -8.62 58.91
N LYS A 209 3.24 -8.96 58.42
CA LYS A 209 4.18 -8.01 57.78
C LYS A 209 4.59 -8.34 56.34
N GLU A 210 4.07 -9.43 55.80
CA GLU A 210 4.24 -9.90 54.43
C GLU A 210 3.61 -8.99 53.37
N ASP A 211 3.93 -9.30 52.11
CA ASP A 211 3.21 -8.77 50.95
C ASP A 211 2.24 -9.85 50.44
N ASP A 212 0.91 -9.61 50.54
CA ASP A 212 -0.10 -10.54 50.00
C ASP A 212 -0.12 -10.52 48.45
N LEU A 213 -0.01 -9.31 47.88
CA LEU A 213 -0.06 -9.06 46.45
C LEU A 213 0.91 -7.94 46.07
N VAL A 214 1.71 -8.17 45.03
CA VAL A 214 2.64 -7.18 44.45
C VAL A 214 2.37 -7.05 42.95
N THR A 215 1.69 -5.98 42.55
CA THR A 215 1.30 -5.73 41.15
C THR A 215 2.32 -4.85 40.44
N PHE A 216 2.79 -5.29 39.28
CA PHE A 216 3.76 -4.60 38.44
C PHE A 216 3.10 -4.01 37.20
N LEU A 217 3.13 -2.68 37.09
CA LEU A 217 2.68 -1.95 35.92
C LEU A 217 3.84 -1.74 34.96
N SER A 218 3.63 -1.96 33.67
CA SER A 218 4.54 -1.44 32.64
C SER A 218 4.61 0.09 32.74
N PRO A 219 5.79 0.72 32.56
CA PRO A 219 5.82 2.13 32.20
C PRO A 219 4.99 2.33 30.93
N ARG A 220 4.28 3.46 30.85
CA ARG A 220 3.64 3.88 29.60
C ARG A 220 4.71 4.53 28.75
N GLU A 221 5.12 3.85 27.69
CA GLU A 221 5.95 4.47 26.65
C GLU A 221 5.07 5.47 25.89
N GLU A 222 5.32 6.78 26.06
CA GLU A 222 4.62 7.84 25.32
C GLU A 222 5.17 8.00 23.89
N THR A 223 5.49 6.88 23.24
CA THR A 223 5.88 6.79 21.84
C THR A 223 4.66 6.97 20.94
N VAL A 224 4.13 8.19 20.88
CA VAL A 224 3.06 8.59 19.96
C VAL A 224 3.60 8.61 18.53
N VAL A 225 3.73 7.42 17.93
CA VAL A 225 4.16 7.25 16.54
C VAL A 225 3.10 7.88 15.64
N ASN A 226 3.41 9.04 15.05
CA ASN A 226 2.50 9.76 14.19
C ASN A 226 2.38 9.04 12.83
N LEU A 227 1.41 8.15 12.70
CA LEU A 227 1.16 7.35 11.49
C LEU A 227 0.50 8.14 10.34
N ASN A 228 0.13 9.41 10.55
CA ASN A 228 -0.52 10.23 9.52
C ASN A 228 0.31 10.42 8.23
N PRO A 229 1.61 10.79 8.24
CA PRO A 229 2.43 10.85 7.03
C PRO A 229 2.35 9.56 6.21
N LEU A 230 2.63 8.40 6.83
CA LEU A 230 2.55 7.07 6.19
C LEU A 230 1.18 6.82 5.56
N LYS A 231 0.09 7.12 6.27
CA LYS A 231 -1.27 6.99 5.75
C LYS A 231 -1.50 7.87 4.52
N THR A 232 -1.03 9.12 4.51
CA THR A 232 -1.19 10.01 3.35
C THR A 232 -0.35 9.60 2.15
N GLU A 233 0.84 9.03 2.36
CA GLU A 233 1.69 8.53 1.29
C GLU A 233 1.13 7.26 0.65
N ILE A 234 0.67 6.30 1.48
CA ILE A 234 -0.01 5.09 1.02
C ILE A 234 -1.23 5.47 0.18
N GLN A 235 -2.08 6.39 0.66
CA GLN A 235 -3.28 6.85 -0.06
C GLN A 235 -2.94 7.44 -1.42
N LYS A 236 -1.99 8.39 -1.49
CA LYS A 236 -1.51 8.97 -2.77
C LYS A 236 -0.97 7.90 -3.71
N SER A 237 -0.24 6.91 -3.19
CA SER A 237 0.31 5.82 -3.99
C SER A 237 -0.78 4.92 -4.61
N LEU A 238 -1.91 4.74 -3.91
CA LEU A 238 -3.06 3.98 -4.39
C LEU A 238 -3.83 4.76 -5.46
N GLU A 239 -4.10 6.04 -5.23
CA GLU A 239 -4.76 6.94 -6.20
C GLU A 239 -3.98 7.04 -7.52
N VAL A 240 -2.65 7.12 -7.45
CA VAL A 240 -1.76 7.12 -8.64
C VAL A 240 -1.76 5.75 -9.35
N LYS A 241 -1.90 4.63 -8.63
CA LYS A 241 -2.03 3.29 -9.23
C LYS A 241 -3.40 3.10 -9.90
N GLU A 242 -4.47 3.52 -9.24
CA GLU A 242 -5.83 3.42 -9.76
C GLU A 242 -6.07 4.29 -10.99
N SER A 243 -5.66 5.56 -10.97
CA SER A 243 -5.77 6.46 -12.13
C SER A 243 -5.03 5.90 -13.34
N LYS A 244 -3.79 5.40 -13.17
CA LYS A 244 -3.04 4.70 -14.22
C LYS A 244 -3.77 3.46 -14.73
N LYS A 245 -4.33 2.62 -13.86
CA LYS A 245 -5.10 1.44 -14.27
C LYS A 245 -6.35 1.83 -15.07
N ARG A 246 -7.16 2.77 -14.56
CA ARG A 246 -8.38 3.27 -15.22
C ARG A 246 -8.07 3.84 -16.62
N ALA A 247 -6.94 4.53 -16.78
CA ALA A 247 -6.48 5.03 -18.09
C ALA A 247 -6.11 3.89 -19.06
N VAL A 248 -5.38 2.86 -18.61
CA VAL A 248 -5.01 1.69 -19.44
C VAL A 248 -6.25 0.88 -19.85
N ASP A 249 -7.18 0.64 -18.93
CA ASP A 249 -8.39 -0.13 -19.22
C ASP A 249 -9.35 0.65 -20.15
N ARG A 250 -9.41 1.99 -20.06
CA ARG A 250 -10.15 2.84 -21.02
C ARG A 250 -9.48 2.90 -22.39
N LEU A 251 -8.14 2.94 -22.47
CA LEU A 251 -7.41 2.87 -23.75
C LEU A 251 -7.64 1.52 -24.45
N ARG A 252 -7.78 0.44 -23.66
CA ARG A 252 -8.15 -0.89 -24.16
C ARG A 252 -9.58 -0.90 -24.75
N SER A 253 -10.57 -0.39 -24.02
CA SER A 253 -11.95 -0.39 -24.51
C SER A 253 -12.15 0.51 -25.74
N MET A 254 -11.44 1.63 -25.86
CA MET A 254 -11.44 2.44 -27.11
C MET A 254 -10.88 1.66 -28.32
N LYS A 255 -9.86 0.84 -28.11
CA LYS A 255 -9.29 -0.03 -29.15
C LYS A 255 -10.23 -1.17 -29.56
N GLU A 256 -11.07 -1.65 -28.65
CA GLU A 256 -12.05 -2.72 -28.88
C GLU A 256 -13.32 -2.18 -29.56
N ALA A 257 -13.89 -1.08 -29.06
CA ALA A 257 -15.14 -0.49 -29.52
C ALA A 257 -15.13 0.00 -30.98
N GLY A 258 -13.96 0.37 -31.53
CA GLY A 258 -13.81 0.80 -32.91
C GLY A 258 -13.71 2.32 -33.12
N PRO A 259 -13.64 2.77 -34.39
CA PRO A 259 -13.56 4.19 -34.72
C PRO A 259 -14.94 4.85 -34.62
N THR A 260 -14.96 6.16 -34.39
CA THR A 260 -16.15 7.01 -34.55
C THR A 260 -16.38 7.33 -36.03
N ASP A 261 -15.32 7.75 -36.73
CA ASP A 261 -15.37 8.14 -38.14
C ASP A 261 -14.55 7.12 -38.98
N PRO A 262 -15.19 6.15 -39.66
CA PRO A 262 -14.48 5.06 -40.34
C PRO A 262 -13.84 5.52 -41.66
N LEU A 263 -12.56 5.20 -41.84
CA LEU A 263 -11.75 5.58 -43.02
C LEU A 263 -10.94 4.40 -43.54
N PRO A 264 -11.33 3.74 -44.65
CA PRO A 264 -10.67 2.54 -45.15
C PRO A 264 -9.40 2.86 -45.96
N ILE A 265 -8.38 3.42 -45.30
CA ILE A 265 -7.02 3.53 -45.87
C ILE A 265 -6.30 2.22 -45.61
N GLU A 266 -5.71 1.57 -46.61
CA GLU A 266 -4.84 0.42 -46.40
C GLU A 266 -3.53 0.47 -47.18
N GLY A 267 -2.51 -0.20 -46.64
CA GLY A 267 -1.22 -0.46 -47.27
C GLY A 267 -0.85 -1.93 -47.07
N ARG A 268 -0.14 -2.53 -48.03
CA ARG A 268 0.17 -3.97 -48.06
C ARG A 268 1.64 -4.20 -48.44
N GLY A 269 2.28 -5.18 -47.81
CA GLY A 269 3.64 -5.62 -48.08
C GLY A 269 3.85 -7.03 -47.52
N ASN A 270 4.53 -7.92 -48.25
CA ASN A 270 4.95 -9.29 -47.81
C ASN A 270 3.91 -10.15 -47.03
N GLY A 271 2.61 -9.96 -47.28
CA GLY A 271 1.52 -10.64 -46.56
C GLY A 271 1.03 -9.92 -45.29
N ILE A 272 1.73 -8.90 -44.84
CA ILE A 272 1.29 -7.92 -43.84
C ILE A 272 0.35 -6.89 -44.50
N ARG A 273 -0.68 -6.47 -43.75
CA ARG A 273 -1.60 -5.38 -44.14
C ARG A 273 -1.71 -4.38 -43.00
N LEU A 274 -1.38 -3.13 -43.27
CA LEU A 274 -1.69 -1.98 -42.43
C LEU A 274 -3.02 -1.38 -42.89
N ARG A 275 -3.93 -1.09 -41.97
CA ARG A 275 -5.19 -0.41 -42.26
C ARG A 275 -5.45 0.67 -41.23
N LEU A 276 -5.74 1.90 -41.65
CA LEU A 276 -6.48 2.83 -40.79
C LEU A 276 -7.93 2.31 -40.72
N LEU A 277 -8.48 2.22 -39.52
CA LEU A 277 -9.91 1.96 -39.33
C LEU A 277 -10.69 3.27 -39.28
N GLY A 278 -10.12 4.32 -38.69
CA GLY A 278 -10.74 5.64 -38.56
C GLY A 278 -10.18 6.42 -37.38
N PHE A 279 -10.86 7.49 -36.98
CA PHE A 279 -10.53 8.28 -35.78
C PHE A 279 -11.46 7.96 -34.61
N THR A 280 -10.97 8.10 -33.37
CA THR A 280 -11.73 7.94 -32.13
C THR A 280 -11.28 8.96 -31.08
N ARG A 281 -12.21 9.48 -30.27
CA ARG A 281 -11.95 10.60 -29.35
C ARG A 281 -12.29 10.25 -27.90
N MET A 282 -11.35 10.50 -27.00
CA MET A 282 -11.50 10.35 -25.56
C MET A 282 -12.28 11.54 -25.00
N ARG A 283 -13.49 11.30 -24.48
CA ARG A 283 -14.40 12.37 -24.02
C ARG A 283 -13.85 13.22 -22.86
N GLU A 284 -13.02 12.64 -22.02
CA GLU A 284 -12.52 13.24 -20.77
C GLU A 284 -11.38 14.22 -21.05
N ASP A 285 -10.28 13.76 -21.65
CA ASP A 285 -9.11 14.58 -22.00
C ASP A 285 -9.27 15.35 -23.34
N SER A 286 -10.40 15.19 -24.05
CA SER A 286 -10.62 15.60 -25.44
C SER A 286 -9.65 15.03 -26.50
N ARG A 287 -8.65 14.23 -26.11
CA ARG A 287 -7.61 13.65 -26.99
C ARG A 287 -8.20 12.80 -28.11
N THR A 288 -7.64 12.93 -29.31
CA THR A 288 -8.04 12.16 -30.50
C THR A 288 -6.96 11.14 -30.84
N PHE A 289 -7.35 9.98 -31.34
CA PHE A 289 -6.46 8.92 -31.78
C PHE A 289 -6.88 8.40 -33.16
N GLY A 290 -5.90 8.16 -34.04
CA GLY A 290 -6.09 7.30 -35.20
C GLY A 290 -6.08 5.84 -34.75
N LEU A 291 -7.16 5.10 -35.02
CA LEU A 291 -7.24 3.66 -34.77
C LEU A 291 -6.75 2.91 -36.00
N PHE A 292 -5.65 2.19 -35.84
CA PHE A 292 -5.08 1.32 -36.87
C PHE A 292 -5.37 -0.15 -36.56
N GLU A 293 -5.40 -0.98 -37.60
CA GLU A 293 -5.33 -2.43 -37.53
C GLU A 293 -4.17 -2.91 -38.41
N VAL A 294 -3.31 -3.75 -37.86
CA VAL A 294 -2.26 -4.45 -38.60
C VAL A 294 -2.61 -5.93 -38.59
N SER A 295 -2.73 -6.57 -39.74
CA SER A 295 -2.88 -8.03 -39.86
C SER A 295 -1.67 -8.67 -40.52
N ASN A 296 -1.17 -9.74 -39.91
CA ASN A 296 -0.07 -10.53 -40.42
C ASN A 296 -0.65 -11.80 -41.06
N ASN A 297 -0.66 -11.86 -42.40
CA ASN A 297 -1.03 -13.06 -43.17
C ASN A 297 0.20 -13.74 -43.78
N SER A 298 1.40 -13.36 -43.36
CA SER A 298 2.66 -14.03 -43.71
C SER A 298 2.84 -15.30 -42.87
N ARG A 299 3.93 -16.05 -43.13
CA ARG A 299 4.30 -17.26 -42.37
C ARG A 299 5.21 -16.98 -41.17
N THR A 300 5.71 -15.75 -41.02
CA THR A 300 6.70 -15.37 -39.98
C THR A 300 6.10 -14.31 -39.04
N PRO A 301 6.59 -14.19 -37.80
CA PRO A 301 6.18 -13.10 -36.92
C PRO A 301 6.67 -11.75 -37.44
N PHE A 302 5.88 -10.70 -37.20
CA PHE A 302 6.22 -9.32 -37.57
C PHE A 302 6.20 -8.41 -36.34
N ARG A 303 7.28 -7.66 -36.10
CA ARG A 303 7.41 -6.72 -34.99
C ARG A 303 7.15 -5.30 -35.48
N VAL A 304 6.02 -4.71 -35.07
CA VAL A 304 5.70 -3.31 -35.36
C VAL A 304 6.60 -2.40 -34.51
N GLU A 305 7.40 -1.56 -35.16
CA GLU A 305 8.32 -0.61 -34.51
C GLU A 305 7.81 0.83 -34.52
N ARG A 306 7.11 1.25 -35.59
CA ARG A 306 6.60 2.62 -35.74
C ARG A 306 5.40 2.64 -36.67
N ILE A 307 4.40 3.47 -36.35
CA ILE A 307 3.33 3.86 -37.27
C ILE A 307 3.33 5.39 -37.37
N ARG A 308 3.20 5.91 -38.58
CA ARG A 308 3.13 7.33 -38.94
C ARG A 308 1.91 7.61 -39.82
N LEU A 309 1.27 8.74 -39.59
CA LEU A 309 0.15 9.28 -40.35
C LEU A 309 0.54 10.68 -40.83
N ARG A 310 0.50 10.91 -42.15
CA ARG A 310 0.78 12.20 -42.78
C ARG A 310 -0.42 12.71 -43.58
N GLY A 311 -0.90 13.91 -43.25
CA GLY A 311 -1.77 14.67 -44.14
C GLY A 311 -0.95 15.30 -45.27
N TYR A 312 -1.48 15.24 -46.49
CA TYR A 312 -0.88 15.89 -47.66
C TYR A 312 -1.91 16.66 -48.49
N ARG A 313 -1.41 17.54 -49.36
CA ARG A 313 -2.16 18.21 -50.42
C ARG A 313 -1.49 17.93 -51.76
N ARG A 314 -2.26 17.58 -52.79
CA ARG A 314 -1.75 17.42 -54.17
C ARG A 314 -1.49 18.77 -54.81
N SER A 315 -0.26 19.00 -55.25
CA SER A 315 0.17 20.22 -55.96
C SER A 315 -0.74 20.54 -57.16
N ILE A 316 -1.03 21.83 -57.37
CA ILE A 316 -1.81 22.29 -58.54
C ILE A 316 -0.94 22.38 -59.79
N LEU A 317 0.36 22.64 -59.60
CA LEU A 317 1.32 22.95 -60.66
C LEU A 317 2.14 21.73 -61.11
N TRP A 318 2.06 20.63 -60.35
CA TRP A 318 2.89 19.45 -60.54
C TRP A 318 2.07 18.19 -60.27
N GLU A 319 1.86 17.37 -61.30
CA GLU A 319 1.11 16.13 -61.18
C GLU A 319 1.86 15.10 -60.29
N GLY A 320 1.12 14.25 -59.57
CA GLY A 320 1.66 13.27 -58.62
C GLY A 320 2.31 13.84 -57.32
N GLN A 321 2.78 15.09 -57.31
CA GLN A 321 3.50 15.70 -56.17
C GLN A 321 2.61 15.90 -54.93
N LYS A 322 2.97 15.20 -53.85
CA LYS A 322 2.43 15.37 -52.48
C LYS A 322 3.18 16.49 -51.76
N GLN A 323 2.50 17.59 -51.46
CA GLN A 323 2.97 18.60 -50.52
C GLN A 323 2.50 18.21 -49.11
N TRP A 324 3.42 18.09 -48.15
CA TRP A 324 3.06 17.71 -46.78
C TRP A 324 2.38 18.86 -46.04
N THR A 325 1.30 18.54 -45.31
CA THR A 325 0.53 19.54 -44.58
C THR A 325 1.17 19.78 -43.20
N GLU A 326 1.63 21.01 -42.95
CA GLU A 326 2.15 21.42 -41.65
C GLU A 326 1.17 21.11 -40.52
N ASN A 327 1.68 20.65 -39.38
CA ASN A 327 0.89 20.23 -38.22
C ASN A 327 -0.15 19.13 -38.55
N ALA A 328 0.16 18.26 -39.52
CA ALA A 328 -0.59 17.05 -39.83
C ALA A 328 0.34 15.84 -40.06
N ASP A 329 1.45 15.77 -39.31
CA ASP A 329 2.38 14.65 -39.28
C ASP A 329 2.42 14.12 -37.85
N TRP A 330 2.11 12.84 -37.66
CA TRP A 330 2.06 12.19 -36.35
C TRP A 330 2.70 10.81 -36.45
N GLU A 331 3.66 10.52 -35.58
CA GLU A 331 4.23 9.17 -35.46
C GLU A 331 4.30 8.72 -34.00
N THR A 332 4.37 7.41 -33.81
CA THR A 332 4.56 6.79 -32.48
C THR A 332 5.31 5.48 -32.69
N THR A 333 6.29 5.23 -31.82
CA THR A 333 6.99 3.96 -31.75
C THR A 333 6.19 2.94 -30.95
N PHE A 334 6.28 1.69 -31.36
CA PHE A 334 5.68 0.54 -30.72
C PHE A 334 6.74 -0.54 -30.52
N ASP A 335 6.52 -1.42 -29.54
CA ASP A 335 7.27 -2.66 -29.45
C ASP A 335 6.28 -3.81 -29.29
N ARG A 336 5.70 -4.25 -30.41
CA ARG A 336 4.65 -5.28 -30.41
C ARG A 336 4.77 -6.20 -31.61
N GLU A 337 5.05 -7.47 -31.29
CA GLU A 337 4.96 -8.58 -32.23
C GLU A 337 3.50 -8.90 -32.60
N ILE A 338 3.31 -9.39 -33.81
CA ILE A 338 2.06 -9.91 -34.37
C ILE A 338 2.37 -11.29 -34.97
N PRO A 339 1.92 -12.40 -34.37
CA PRO A 339 2.13 -13.74 -34.90
C PRO A 339 1.44 -13.96 -36.26
N PRO A 340 1.87 -14.97 -37.05
CA PRO A 340 1.19 -15.41 -38.26
C PRO A 340 -0.31 -15.65 -38.06
N GLY A 341 -1.13 -15.19 -39.03
CA GLY A 341 -2.59 -15.36 -39.03
C GLY A 341 -3.33 -14.56 -37.95
N LYS A 342 -2.72 -13.50 -37.39
CA LYS A 342 -3.34 -12.63 -36.36
C LYS A 342 -3.40 -11.18 -36.81
N SER A 343 -4.39 -10.44 -36.30
CA SER A 343 -4.42 -8.98 -36.35
C SER A 343 -4.25 -8.36 -34.96
N ARG A 344 -3.79 -7.11 -34.94
CA ARG A 344 -3.60 -6.31 -33.73
C ARG A 344 -3.94 -4.86 -34.05
N ARG A 345 -4.85 -4.27 -33.26
CA ARG A 345 -5.15 -2.84 -33.35
C ARG A 345 -4.17 -1.97 -32.56
N PHE A 346 -3.93 -0.76 -33.03
CA PHE A 346 -3.02 0.24 -32.45
C PHE A 346 -3.72 1.61 -32.39
N LEU A 347 -3.32 2.47 -31.44
CA LEU A 347 -3.83 3.83 -31.31
C LEU A 347 -2.65 4.81 -31.44
N LEU A 348 -2.71 5.65 -32.46
CA LEU A 348 -1.76 6.74 -32.72
C LEU A 348 -2.38 8.05 -32.19
N PRO A 349 -1.80 8.74 -31.19
CA PRO A 349 -2.31 10.04 -30.76
C PRO A 349 -2.19 11.07 -31.88
N VAL A 350 -3.26 11.82 -32.14
CA VAL A 350 -3.28 12.89 -33.16
C VAL A 350 -3.82 14.18 -32.56
N THR A 351 -3.21 15.32 -32.92
CA THR A 351 -3.57 16.64 -32.39
C THR A 351 -4.87 17.18 -32.97
N ARG A 352 -5.23 16.77 -34.20
CA ARG A 352 -6.49 17.10 -34.89
C ARG A 352 -6.85 16.00 -35.87
N ILE A 353 -8.13 15.90 -36.23
CA ILE A 353 -8.55 15.13 -37.42
C ILE A 353 -8.24 16.01 -38.65
N PRO A 354 -7.40 15.55 -39.59
CA PRO A 354 -7.12 16.30 -40.81
C PRO A 354 -8.26 16.18 -41.81
N SER A 355 -8.56 17.27 -42.52
CA SER A 355 -9.56 17.27 -43.60
C SER A 355 -9.05 16.55 -44.84
N PHE A 356 -9.73 15.48 -45.25
CA PHE A 356 -9.48 14.70 -46.46
C PHE A 356 -10.58 14.97 -47.50
N GLY A 357 -10.23 14.99 -48.78
CA GLY A 357 -11.17 15.18 -49.89
C GLY A 357 -10.63 16.09 -51.00
N GLY A 358 -10.99 15.76 -52.25
CA GLY A 358 -10.65 16.51 -53.46
C GLY A 358 -9.15 16.60 -53.76
N ARG A 359 -8.43 17.46 -53.02
CA ARG A 359 -6.99 17.68 -53.15
C ARG A 359 -6.19 17.32 -51.90
N THR A 360 -6.83 17.14 -50.74
CA THR A 360 -6.15 16.70 -49.52
C THR A 360 -6.36 15.21 -49.28
N GLY A 361 -5.31 14.54 -48.83
CA GLY A 361 -5.30 13.10 -48.58
C GLY A 361 -4.51 12.76 -47.32
N LEU A 362 -4.55 11.49 -46.95
CA LEU A 362 -3.84 10.91 -45.82
C LEU A 362 -2.97 9.77 -46.30
N GLU A 363 -1.70 9.77 -45.93
CA GLU A 363 -0.78 8.66 -46.11
C GLU A 363 -0.49 7.99 -44.76
N ILE A 364 -0.51 6.67 -44.77
CA ILE A 364 -0.14 5.81 -43.65
C ILE A 364 1.17 5.11 -43.97
N GLU A 365 2.11 5.14 -43.03
CA GLU A 365 3.41 4.48 -43.12
C GLU A 365 3.64 3.67 -41.84
N MET A 366 4.04 2.42 -41.98
CA MET A 366 4.46 1.57 -40.86
C MET A 366 5.84 1.00 -41.15
N THR A 367 6.71 0.99 -40.14
CA THR A 367 7.98 0.27 -40.18
C THR A 367 8.04 -0.78 -39.09
N GLY A 368 8.71 -1.89 -39.39
CA GLY A 368 8.88 -2.99 -38.47
C GLY A 368 9.87 -4.02 -38.99
N GLN A 369 10.09 -5.08 -38.23
CA GLN A 369 11.03 -6.15 -38.57
C GLN A 369 10.34 -7.48 -38.84
N THR A 370 10.84 -8.17 -39.86
CA THR A 370 10.60 -9.60 -40.15
C THR A 370 11.90 -10.38 -39.94
N GLN A 371 11.84 -11.71 -40.00
CA GLN A 371 13.06 -12.55 -40.06
C GLN A 371 13.91 -12.32 -41.33
N ALA A 372 13.36 -11.70 -42.38
CA ALA A 372 14.08 -11.37 -43.61
C ALA A 372 14.70 -9.96 -43.59
N GLY A 373 14.49 -9.17 -42.53
CA GLY A 373 14.97 -7.80 -42.38
C GLY A 373 13.87 -6.77 -42.10
N PRO A 374 14.21 -5.47 -42.14
CA PRO A 374 13.25 -4.38 -41.93
C PRO A 374 12.29 -4.25 -43.12
N GLU A 375 11.02 -3.96 -42.84
CA GLU A 375 9.98 -3.75 -43.83
C GLU A 375 9.29 -2.39 -43.63
N ILE A 376 8.95 -1.74 -44.74
CA ILE A 376 8.24 -0.45 -44.78
C ILE A 376 6.96 -0.65 -45.60
N ILE A 377 5.81 -0.42 -44.97
CA ILE A 377 4.49 -0.57 -45.59
C ILE A 377 3.85 0.81 -45.69
N ARG A 378 3.37 1.16 -46.89
CA ARG A 378 2.70 2.43 -47.18
C ARG A 378 1.34 2.20 -47.84
N GLY A 379 0.45 3.18 -47.68
CA GLY A 379 -0.83 3.27 -48.38
C GLY A 379 -1.42 4.67 -48.20
N ASP A 380 -2.31 5.11 -49.08
CA ASP A 380 -2.87 6.46 -48.98
C ASP A 380 -4.27 6.67 -49.57
N ALA A 381 -5.01 7.60 -48.96
CA ALA A 381 -6.41 7.92 -49.23
C ALA A 381 -6.59 8.86 -50.44
N GLY A 382 -5.98 8.53 -51.58
CA GLY A 382 -6.07 9.38 -52.77
C GLY A 382 -5.62 8.76 -54.08
N GLY A 383 -4.92 7.62 -54.09
CA GLY A 383 -4.71 6.87 -55.32
C GLY A 383 -6.04 6.44 -55.94
N GLU A 384 -6.10 6.39 -57.27
CA GLU A 384 -7.21 5.73 -57.97
C GLU A 384 -7.17 4.22 -57.71
N GLY A 385 -8.27 3.52 -57.99
CA GLY A 385 -8.30 2.06 -57.89
C GLY A 385 -7.35 1.41 -58.90
N HIS A 386 -6.49 0.52 -58.41
CA HIS A 386 -5.77 -0.49 -59.19
C HIS A 386 -6.39 -1.86 -58.90
#